data_AF-A0A5C4TN72-F1
#
_entry.id   AF-A0A5C4TN72-F1
#
_cell.length_a   1.000
_cell.length_b   1.000
_cell.length_c   1.000
_cell.angle_alpha   90.00
_cell.angle_beta   90.00
_cell.angle_gamma   90.00
#
_symmetry.space_group_name_H-M   'P 1'
#
loop_
_entity.id
_entity.type
_entity.pdbx_description
1 polymer ?
#
loop_
_entity_poly.entity_id
_entity_poly.type
_entity_poly.pdbx_seq_one_letter_code
_entity_poly.pdbx_strand_id
1 'polypeptide(L)'
;MKKGFPEFKEKHFCHNVFEKTIQSLPYQNGYKFKSDKLLALLEENLVKSGKEIIEDRVKQVVTRVFEQEIKKNSVIKVSSVQKCAKELYLNEEDSKSILNSFTDFLANRNNSNNDSVKEFIVKELIKAEMKCFSYKIQGLQLASSIRDTFLSPNQGMCNQTQGGVNEYQLTKKAKEKYKLTPNPSMSHTNSTPVSVKQEAMSR
;
A
#
# COMPACT_ATOMS: atom_id res chain seq x y z
N MET A 1 4.33 11.42 -7.97
CA MET A 1 3.03 10.92 -7.50
C MET A 1 1.86 11.84 -7.81
N LYS A 2 1.73 13.03 -7.20
CA LYS A 2 0.53 13.89 -7.30
C LYS A 2 0.08 14.29 -8.73
N LYS A 3 1.02 14.41 -9.69
CA LYS A 3 0.69 14.73 -11.10
C LYS A 3 0.09 13.57 -11.89
N GLY A 4 0.41 12.32 -11.52
CA GLY A 4 -0.06 11.12 -12.22
C GLY A 4 -1.20 10.39 -11.50
N PHE A 5 -1.32 10.59 -10.19
CA PHE A 5 -2.36 10.00 -9.34
C PHE A 5 -2.86 11.05 -8.36
N PRO A 6 -3.67 12.02 -8.83
CA PRO A 6 -4.18 13.11 -7.98
C PRO A 6 -4.98 12.59 -6.77
N GLU A 7 -5.70 11.48 -6.91
CA GLU A 7 -6.49 10.82 -5.86
C GLU A 7 -5.69 10.41 -4.62
N PHE A 8 -4.37 10.21 -4.76
CA PHE A 8 -3.50 9.92 -3.61
C PHE A 8 -3.26 11.14 -2.72
N LYS A 9 -3.48 12.36 -3.24
CA LYS A 9 -3.30 13.60 -2.45
C LYS A 9 -4.38 13.71 -1.38
N GLU A 10 -5.63 13.49 -1.76
CA GLU A 10 -6.79 13.61 -0.87
C GLU A 10 -6.80 12.50 0.18
N LYS A 11 -6.26 11.33 -0.16
CA LYS A 11 -6.22 10.16 0.73
C LYS A 11 -5.03 10.12 1.68
N HIS A 12 -4.23 11.20 1.81
CA HIS A 12 -2.99 11.22 2.63
C HIS A 12 -2.12 9.97 2.42
N PHE A 13 -2.02 9.51 1.17
CA PHE A 13 -1.63 8.14 0.83
C PHE A 13 -0.35 7.66 1.52
N CYS A 14 0.77 8.37 1.33
CA CYS A 14 2.05 7.95 1.91
C CYS A 14 2.02 7.93 3.44
N HIS A 15 1.27 8.85 4.07
CA HIS A 15 1.14 8.89 5.53
C HIS A 15 0.41 7.65 6.05
N ASN A 16 -0.73 7.32 5.43
CA ASN A 16 -1.54 6.16 5.82
C ASN A 16 -0.80 4.84 5.57
N VAL A 17 -0.10 4.72 4.43
CA VAL A 17 0.75 3.56 4.14
C VAL A 17 1.85 3.42 5.20
N PHE A 18 2.49 4.53 5.53
CA PHE A 18 3.57 4.54 6.51
C PHE A 18 3.07 4.14 7.91
N GLU A 19 1.95 4.72 8.37
CA GLU A 19 1.35 4.39 9.66
C GLU A 19 0.99 2.90 9.76
N LYS A 20 0.29 2.35 8.75
CA LYS A 20 -0.03 0.92 8.68
C LYS A 20 1.24 0.06 8.69
N THR A 21 2.27 0.49 7.97
CA THR A 21 3.55 -0.23 7.92
C THR A 21 4.18 -0.33 9.30
N ILE A 22 4.26 0.79 10.03
CA ILE A 22 4.80 0.80 11.40
C ILE A 22 3.94 -0.04 12.35
N GLN A 23 2.63 -0.01 12.25
CA GLN A 23 1.74 -0.85 13.06
C GLN A 23 1.91 -2.35 12.76
N SER A 24 2.22 -2.72 11.53
CA SER A 24 2.44 -4.11 11.10
C SER A 24 3.85 -4.65 11.35
N LEU A 25 4.79 -3.78 11.70
CA LEU A 25 6.20 -4.15 11.82
C LEU A 25 6.38 -5.17 12.96
N PRO A 26 6.93 -6.36 12.71
CA PRO A 26 7.13 -7.34 13.76
C PRO A 26 8.31 -6.93 14.63
N TYR A 27 8.01 -6.68 15.90
CA TYR A 27 8.95 -6.16 16.89
C TYR A 27 9.61 -7.28 17.71
N GLN A 28 10.93 -7.17 17.92
CA GLN A 28 11.66 -7.97 18.90
C GLN A 28 12.02 -7.13 20.13
N ASN A 29 12.24 -7.77 21.28
CA ASN A 29 12.86 -7.24 22.52
C ASN A 29 13.00 -5.70 22.58
N GLY A 30 11.90 -5.01 22.94
CA GLY A 30 11.91 -3.56 23.12
C GLY A 30 11.59 -2.72 21.87
N TYR A 31 10.95 -3.30 20.85
CA TYR A 31 10.59 -2.66 19.57
C TYR A 31 11.78 -2.42 18.63
N LYS A 32 12.64 -3.44 18.53
CA LYS A 32 13.75 -3.49 17.58
C LYS A 32 13.32 -4.09 16.24
N PHE A 33 13.92 -3.60 15.16
CA PHE A 33 13.68 -4.08 13.79
C PHE A 33 14.89 -3.79 12.88
N LYS A 34 14.95 -4.51 11.76
CA LYS A 34 15.96 -4.28 10.70
C LYS A 34 15.45 -3.30 9.65
N SER A 35 16.32 -2.40 9.18
CA SER A 35 16.02 -1.44 8.12
C SER A 35 15.44 -2.09 6.86
N ASP A 36 16.01 -3.22 6.43
CA ASP A 36 15.55 -3.93 5.22
C ASP A 36 14.14 -4.52 5.39
N LYS A 37 13.77 -4.88 6.62
CA LYS A 37 12.42 -5.37 6.93
C LYS A 37 11.40 -4.24 6.84
N LEU A 38 11.76 -3.03 7.29
CA LEU A 38 10.93 -1.84 7.10
C LEU A 38 10.80 -1.51 5.61
N LEU A 39 11.89 -1.58 4.84
CA LEU A 39 11.86 -1.33 3.39
C LEU A 39 10.90 -2.28 2.68
N ALA A 40 11.04 -3.59 2.89
CA ALA A 40 10.20 -4.60 2.25
C ALA A 40 8.71 -4.40 2.56
N LEU A 41 8.36 -4.10 3.83
CA LEU A 41 6.98 -3.82 4.21
C LEU A 41 6.46 -2.52 3.60
N LEU A 42 7.29 -1.48 3.47
CA LEU A 42 6.90 -0.24 2.79
C LEU A 42 6.60 -0.51 1.31
N GLU A 43 7.45 -1.27 0.62
CA GLU A 43 7.24 -1.64 -0.79
C GLU A 43 5.93 -2.41 -0.97
N GLU A 44 5.69 -3.42 -0.13
CA GLU A 44 4.45 -4.21 -0.15
C GLU A 44 3.21 -3.34 0.12
N ASN A 45 3.23 -2.56 1.20
CA ASN A 45 2.08 -1.76 1.61
C ASN A 45 1.79 -0.60 0.65
N LEU A 46 2.82 -0.02 0.00
CA LEU A 46 2.64 0.98 -1.06
C LEU A 46 1.92 0.37 -2.25
N VAL A 47 2.34 -0.81 -2.71
CA VAL A 47 1.71 -1.49 -3.85
C VAL A 47 0.28 -1.88 -3.51
N LYS A 48 0.06 -2.52 -2.35
CA LYS A 48 -1.26 -2.97 -1.92
C LYS A 48 -2.25 -1.82 -1.74
N SER A 49 -1.86 -0.78 -1.00
CA SER A 49 -2.74 0.37 -0.76
C SER A 49 -2.99 1.17 -2.04
N GLY A 50 -1.99 1.26 -2.92
CA GLY A 50 -2.16 1.90 -4.22
C GLY A 50 -3.14 1.15 -5.11
N LYS A 51 -3.06 -0.18 -5.12
CA LYS A 51 -3.97 -1.06 -5.85
C LYS A 51 -5.43 -0.83 -5.45
N GLU A 52 -5.74 -0.80 -4.16
CA GLU A 52 -7.11 -0.55 -3.68
C GLU A 52 -7.68 0.76 -4.24
N ILE A 53 -6.88 1.83 -4.19
CA ILE A 53 -7.31 3.16 -4.68
C ILE A 53 -7.44 3.19 -6.20
N ILE A 54 -6.50 2.57 -6.93
CA ILE A 54 -6.51 2.50 -8.40
C ILE A 54 -7.72 1.69 -8.87
N GLU A 55 -8.01 0.55 -8.25
CA GLU A 55 -9.17 -0.27 -8.59
C GLU A 55 -10.47 0.51 -8.41
N ASP A 56 -10.63 1.21 -7.28
CA ASP A 56 -11.78 2.07 -7.04
C ASP A 56 -11.91 3.16 -8.11
N ARG A 57 -10.79 3.83 -8.43
CA ARG A 57 -10.77 4.92 -9.40
C ARG A 57 -11.14 4.43 -10.81
N VAL A 58 -10.57 3.31 -11.25
CA VAL A 58 -10.88 2.72 -12.56
C VAL A 58 -12.34 2.31 -12.63
N LYS A 59 -12.86 1.62 -11.61
CA LYS A 59 -14.27 1.22 -11.57
C LYS A 59 -15.22 2.42 -11.64
N GLN A 60 -14.89 3.51 -10.94
CA GLN A 60 -15.65 4.76 -10.99
C GLN A 60 -15.64 5.40 -12.39
N VAL A 61 -14.46 5.53 -13.01
CA VAL A 61 -14.32 6.11 -14.35
C VAL A 61 -15.09 5.28 -15.38
N VAL A 62 -14.88 3.97 -15.41
CA VAL A 62 -15.55 3.08 -16.38
C VAL A 62 -17.07 3.13 -16.18
N THR A 63 -17.55 3.04 -14.94
CA THR A 63 -18.98 3.11 -14.64
C THR A 63 -19.59 4.42 -15.13
N ARG A 64 -18.97 5.56 -14.78
CA ARG A 64 -19.44 6.88 -15.21
C ARG A 64 -19.48 7.02 -16.73
N VAL A 65 -18.40 6.67 -17.42
CA VAL A 65 -18.31 6.80 -18.88
C VAL A 65 -19.32 5.86 -19.56
N PHE A 66 -19.46 4.63 -19.09
CA PHE A 66 -20.31 3.63 -19.75
C PHE A 66 -21.80 3.90 -19.48
N GLU A 67 -22.18 4.32 -18.27
CA GLU A 67 -23.56 4.74 -17.98
C GLU A 67 -24.00 5.92 -18.86
N GLN A 68 -23.11 6.88 -19.15
CA GLN A 68 -23.42 7.99 -20.06
C GLN A 68 -23.65 7.55 -21.51
N GLU A 69 -23.00 6.47 -21.95
CA GLU A 69 -23.15 5.94 -23.31
C GLU A 69 -24.33 4.96 -23.42
N ILE A 70 -24.59 4.16 -22.38
CA ILE A 70 -25.74 3.24 -22.32
C ILE A 70 -27.06 4.03 -22.28
N LYS A 71 -27.12 5.17 -21.57
CA LYS A 71 -28.28 6.08 -21.61
C LYS A 71 -28.61 6.62 -23.01
N LYS A 72 -27.68 6.52 -23.96
CA LYS A 72 -27.88 6.89 -25.37
C LYS A 72 -28.28 5.68 -26.24
N ASN A 73 -28.74 4.58 -25.63
CA ASN A 73 -29.04 3.30 -26.27
C ASN A 73 -27.90 2.74 -27.13
N SER A 74 -26.64 3.00 -26.74
CA SER A 74 -25.48 2.61 -27.53
C SER A 74 -24.71 1.45 -26.91
N VAL A 75 -24.23 0.54 -27.78
CA VAL A 75 -23.21 -0.46 -27.42
C VAL A 75 -21.92 0.27 -27.05
N ILE A 76 -21.17 -0.27 -26.08
CA ILE A 76 -19.87 0.30 -25.67
C ILE A 76 -18.93 0.37 -26.88
N LYS A 77 -18.43 1.57 -27.19
CA LYS A 77 -17.59 1.84 -28.36
C LYS A 77 -16.12 1.98 -27.97
N VAL A 78 -15.25 1.86 -28.97
CA VAL A 78 -13.81 2.16 -28.82
C VAL A 78 -13.59 3.58 -28.28
N SER A 79 -14.42 4.55 -28.69
CA SER A 79 -14.38 5.92 -28.19
C SER A 79 -14.70 6.04 -26.69
N SER A 80 -15.49 5.13 -26.12
CA SER A 80 -15.74 5.06 -24.67
C SER A 80 -14.48 4.65 -23.93
N VAL A 81 -13.72 3.68 -24.46
CA VAL A 81 -12.44 3.24 -23.90
C VAL A 81 -11.39 4.35 -23.99
N GLN A 82 -11.35 5.09 -25.09
CA GLN A 82 -10.48 6.27 -25.24
C GLN A 82 -10.78 7.34 -24.18
N LYS A 83 -12.06 7.60 -23.88
CA LYS A 83 -12.45 8.53 -22.81
C LYS A 83 -11.97 8.05 -21.45
N CYS A 84 -12.16 6.75 -21.12
CA CYS A 84 -11.65 6.18 -19.88
C CYS A 84 -10.12 6.36 -19.74
N ALA A 85 -9.35 6.02 -20.77
CA ALA A 85 -7.91 6.14 -20.77
C ALA A 85 -7.45 7.60 -20.55
N LYS A 86 -8.12 8.55 -21.21
CA LYS A 86 -7.86 9.99 -21.04
C LYS A 86 -8.18 10.48 -19.63
N GLU A 87 -9.30 10.06 -19.04
CA GLU A 87 -9.70 10.44 -17.68
C GLU A 87 -8.80 9.84 -16.58
N LEU A 88 -8.10 8.75 -16.90
CA LEU A 88 -7.08 8.11 -16.07
C LEU A 88 -5.67 8.67 -16.33
N TYR A 89 -5.51 9.63 -17.25
CA TYR A 89 -4.21 10.22 -17.60
C TYR A 89 -3.17 9.20 -18.09
N LEU A 90 -3.63 8.13 -18.75
CA LEU A 90 -2.73 7.19 -19.40
C LEU A 90 -1.94 7.87 -20.52
N ASN A 91 -0.68 7.44 -20.69
CA ASN A 91 0.13 7.90 -21.81
C ASN A 91 -0.39 7.33 -23.14
N GLU A 92 0.13 7.83 -24.25
CA GLU A 92 -0.33 7.44 -25.58
C GLU A 92 -0.06 5.96 -25.90
N GLU A 93 1.07 5.42 -25.47
CA GLU A 93 1.47 4.03 -25.71
C GLU A 93 0.55 3.04 -24.98
N ASP A 94 0.37 3.22 -23.68
CA ASP A 94 -0.52 2.39 -22.86
C ASP A 94 -1.98 2.53 -23.35
N SER A 95 -2.40 3.74 -23.73
CA SER A 95 -3.73 3.96 -24.32
C SER A 95 -3.91 3.18 -25.63
N LYS A 96 -2.93 3.23 -26.54
CA LYS A 96 -2.97 2.46 -27.79
C LYS A 96 -3.01 0.96 -27.52
N SER A 97 -2.21 0.46 -26.57
CA SER A 97 -2.21 -0.94 -26.19
C SER A 97 -3.59 -1.41 -25.72
N ILE A 98 -4.26 -0.64 -24.86
CA ILE A 98 -5.62 -0.97 -24.38
C ILE A 98 -6.65 -0.96 -25.51
N LEU A 99 -6.56 0.00 -26.43
CA LEU A 99 -7.46 0.09 -27.57
C LEU A 99 -7.29 -1.09 -28.55
N ASN A 100 -6.05 -1.53 -28.77
CA ASN A 100 -5.76 -2.71 -29.56
C ASN A 100 -6.32 -3.96 -28.87
N SER A 101 -6.02 -4.17 -27.59
CA SER A 101 -6.60 -5.27 -26.79
C SER A 101 -8.13 -5.28 -26.84
N PHE A 102 -8.77 -4.11 -26.79
CA PHE A 102 -10.22 -3.99 -26.87
C PHE A 102 -10.77 -4.30 -28.27
N THR A 103 -10.11 -3.84 -29.32
CA THR A 103 -10.48 -4.16 -30.71
C THR A 103 -10.40 -5.66 -30.94
N ASP A 104 -9.32 -6.30 -30.50
CA ASP A 104 -9.13 -7.74 -30.60
C ASP A 104 -10.17 -8.51 -29.77
N PHE A 105 -10.50 -8.00 -28.57
CA PHE A 105 -11.55 -8.57 -27.74
C PHE A 105 -12.91 -8.52 -28.45
N LEU A 106 -13.26 -7.40 -29.09
CA LEU A 106 -14.52 -7.28 -29.84
C LEU A 106 -14.55 -8.22 -31.06
N ALA A 107 -13.44 -8.33 -31.80
CA ALA A 107 -13.35 -9.18 -32.99
C ALA A 107 -13.53 -10.67 -32.69
N ASN A 108 -13.09 -11.12 -31.51
CA ASN A 108 -13.13 -12.53 -31.11
C ASN A 108 -14.35 -12.89 -30.24
N ARG A 109 -15.31 -11.97 -30.06
CA ARG A 109 -16.41 -12.15 -29.11
C ARG A 109 -17.66 -12.75 -29.76
N ASN A 110 -18.14 -13.87 -29.21
CA ASN A 110 -19.37 -14.51 -29.65
C ASN A 110 -20.67 -13.93 -29.02
N ASN A 111 -20.58 -13.09 -27.99
CA ASN A 111 -21.74 -12.50 -27.30
C ASN A 111 -21.47 -11.03 -26.92
N SER A 112 -22.39 -10.12 -27.23
CA SER A 112 -22.23 -8.67 -27.10
C SER A 112 -22.72 -8.07 -25.76
N ASN A 113 -22.88 -8.86 -24.68
CA ASN A 113 -23.34 -8.31 -23.40
C ASN A 113 -22.39 -7.19 -22.89
N ASN A 114 -22.93 -6.05 -22.47
CA ASN A 114 -22.17 -4.92 -21.95
C ASN A 114 -21.40 -5.24 -20.67
N ASP A 115 -21.87 -6.19 -19.86
CA ASP A 115 -21.21 -6.53 -18.59
C ASP A 115 -19.82 -7.13 -18.80
N SER A 116 -19.67 -8.10 -19.72
CA SER A 116 -18.34 -8.66 -19.97
C SER A 116 -17.41 -7.69 -20.73
N VAL A 117 -17.95 -6.71 -21.48
CA VAL A 117 -17.12 -5.60 -21.97
C VAL A 117 -16.57 -4.78 -20.81
N LYS A 118 -17.45 -4.42 -19.88
CA LYS A 118 -17.11 -3.60 -18.71
C LYS A 118 -16.05 -4.29 -17.88
N GLU A 119 -16.21 -5.58 -17.59
CA GLU A 119 -15.25 -6.36 -16.83
C GLU A 119 -13.88 -6.43 -17.52
N PHE A 120 -13.86 -6.71 -18.83
CA PHE A 120 -12.63 -6.73 -19.62
C PHE A 120 -11.89 -5.39 -19.56
N ILE A 121 -12.60 -4.28 -19.80
CA ILE A 121 -12.01 -2.94 -19.81
C ILE A 121 -11.51 -2.53 -18.42
N VAL A 122 -12.26 -2.83 -17.35
CA VAL A 122 -11.81 -2.59 -15.98
C VAL A 122 -10.50 -3.32 -15.70
N LYS A 123 -10.38 -4.59 -16.10
CA LYS A 123 -9.17 -5.39 -15.89
C LYS A 123 -7.96 -4.83 -16.63
N GLU A 124 -8.12 -4.49 -17.91
CA GLU A 124 -7.01 -3.95 -18.72
C GLU A 124 -6.57 -2.56 -18.23
N LEU A 125 -7.50 -1.70 -17.85
CA LEU A 125 -7.20 -0.38 -17.29
C LEU A 125 -6.50 -0.49 -15.93
N ILE A 126 -6.95 -1.36 -15.03
CA ILE A 126 -6.26 -1.60 -13.75
C ILE A 126 -4.83 -2.06 -13.99
N LYS A 127 -4.61 -2.97 -14.95
CA LYS A 127 -3.27 -3.48 -15.27
C LYS A 127 -2.34 -2.36 -15.76
N ALA A 128 -2.82 -1.51 -16.66
CA ALA A 128 -2.05 -0.37 -17.16
C ALA A 128 -1.74 0.65 -16.06
N GLU A 129 -2.75 1.04 -15.27
CA GLU A 129 -2.60 1.97 -14.15
C GLU A 129 -1.62 1.44 -13.10
N MET A 130 -1.72 0.15 -12.74
CA MET A 130 -0.81 -0.49 -11.79
C MET A 130 0.63 -0.54 -12.32
N LYS A 131 0.82 -0.84 -13.61
CA LYS A 131 2.15 -0.79 -14.25
C LYS A 131 2.74 0.62 -14.13
N CYS A 132 1.98 1.65 -14.50
CA CYS A 132 2.39 3.04 -14.40
C CYS A 132 2.72 3.44 -12.95
N PHE A 133 1.89 3.02 -11.99
CA PHE A 133 2.07 3.27 -10.57
C PHE A 133 3.36 2.65 -10.04
N SER A 134 3.60 1.37 -10.33
CA SER A 134 4.81 0.66 -9.92
C SER A 134 6.07 1.32 -10.47
N TYR A 135 6.08 1.70 -11.75
CA TYR A 135 7.22 2.44 -12.33
C TYR A 135 7.46 3.77 -11.63
N LYS A 136 6.41 4.51 -11.27
CA LYS A 136 6.58 5.78 -10.53
C LYS A 136 7.10 5.56 -9.11
N ILE A 137 6.64 4.55 -8.40
CA ILE A 137 7.16 4.24 -7.05
C ILE A 137 8.64 3.91 -7.13
N GLN A 138 9.03 3.02 -8.05
CA GLN A 138 10.41 2.60 -8.25
C GLN A 138 11.29 3.77 -8.69
N GLY A 139 10.88 4.52 -9.71
CA GLY A 139 11.64 5.66 -10.23
C GLY A 139 11.79 6.81 -9.22
N LEU A 140 10.86 6.95 -8.28
CA LEU A 140 10.98 7.92 -7.18
C LEU A 140 11.69 7.37 -5.94
N GLN A 141 12.08 6.09 -5.96
CA GLN A 141 12.63 5.38 -4.80
C GLN A 141 11.80 5.62 -3.53
N LEU A 142 10.46 5.65 -3.68
CA LEU A 142 9.57 6.21 -2.67
C LEU A 142 9.67 5.48 -1.33
N ALA A 143 9.76 4.14 -1.36
CA ALA A 143 9.91 3.33 -0.16
C ALA A 143 11.23 3.64 0.58
N SER A 144 12.34 3.75 -0.16
CA SER A 144 13.64 4.10 0.41
C SER A 144 13.64 5.51 1.00
N SER A 145 13.10 6.49 0.28
CA SER A 145 13.00 7.88 0.76
C SER A 145 12.18 8.00 2.05
N ILE A 146 11.05 7.29 2.14
CA ILE A 146 10.22 7.26 3.36
C ILE A 146 10.98 6.60 4.51
N ARG A 147 11.61 5.44 4.26
CA ARG A 147 12.43 4.72 5.25
C ARG A 147 13.54 5.60 5.79
N ASP A 148 14.34 6.21 4.91
CA ASP A 148 15.52 6.98 5.29
C ASP A 148 15.13 8.23 6.07
N THR A 149 14.02 8.87 5.69
CA THR A 149 13.44 9.97 6.45
C THR A 149 13.07 9.49 7.86
N PHE A 150 12.39 8.36 8.00
CA PHE A 150 11.96 7.84 9.29
C PHE A 150 13.11 7.42 10.21
N LEU A 151 14.17 6.84 9.63
CA LEU A 151 15.38 6.41 10.34
C LEU A 151 16.34 7.57 10.62
N SER A 152 16.13 8.74 10.01
CA SER A 152 16.96 9.91 10.22
C SER A 152 16.93 10.36 11.69
N PRO A 153 18.10 10.66 12.29
CA PRO A 153 18.18 11.21 13.64
C PRO A 153 17.30 12.45 13.84
N ASN A 154 17.15 13.26 12.79
CA ASN A 154 16.37 14.51 12.81
C ASN A 154 14.87 14.28 13.11
N GLN A 155 14.32 13.11 12.77
CA GLN A 155 12.93 12.81 13.09
C GLN A 155 12.74 12.40 14.56
N GLY A 156 13.80 11.88 15.20
CA GLY A 156 13.78 11.37 16.57
C GLY A 156 12.81 10.20 16.77
N MET A 157 12.52 9.44 15.71
CA MET A 157 11.57 8.32 15.74
C MET A 157 12.25 6.99 16.07
N CYS A 158 13.51 6.84 15.67
CA CYS A 158 14.29 5.62 15.87
C CYS A 158 15.69 5.96 16.36
N ASN A 159 16.28 5.05 17.12
CA ASN A 159 17.70 5.05 17.47
C ASN A 159 18.35 3.82 16.85
N GLN A 160 19.52 3.98 16.23
CA GLN A 160 20.32 2.85 15.79
C GLN A 160 20.87 2.10 17.01
N THR A 161 20.78 0.77 17.02
CA THR A 161 21.27 -0.02 18.17
C THR A 161 22.77 -0.26 18.07
N GLN A 162 23.46 -0.37 19.21
CA GLN A 162 24.92 -0.61 19.27
C GLN A 162 25.32 -2.02 18.81
N GLY A 163 24.35 -2.94 18.66
CA GLY A 163 24.59 -4.37 18.44
C GLY A 163 24.60 -4.83 16.98
N GLY A 164 24.25 -3.99 15.99
CA GLY A 164 24.20 -4.44 14.60
C GLY A 164 24.11 -3.33 13.56
N VAL A 165 24.81 -3.54 12.43
CA VAL A 165 24.63 -2.76 11.20
C VAL A 165 23.17 -2.93 10.76
N ASN A 166 22.47 -1.81 10.52
CA ASN A 166 21.07 -1.75 10.06
C ASN A 166 19.97 -2.17 11.05
N GLU A 167 20.25 -2.25 12.36
CA GLU A 167 19.23 -2.45 13.38
C GLU A 167 18.83 -1.13 14.06
N TYR A 168 17.52 -0.95 14.23
CA TYR A 168 16.92 0.25 14.82
C TYR A 168 15.92 -0.13 15.90
N GLN A 169 15.74 0.77 16.86
CA GLN A 169 14.75 0.67 17.92
C GLN A 169 13.86 1.90 17.92
N LEU A 170 12.55 1.70 18.06
CA LEU A 170 11.60 2.81 18.17
C LEU A 170 11.77 3.59 19.47
N THR A 171 11.74 4.92 19.36
CA THR A 171 11.71 5.82 20.53
C THR A 171 10.32 5.83 21.18
N LYS A 172 10.23 6.34 22.41
CA LYS A 172 8.95 6.53 23.11
C LYS A 172 7.99 7.40 22.29
N LYS A 173 8.51 8.47 21.68
CA LYS A 173 7.80 9.36 20.75
C LYS A 173 7.14 8.60 19.60
N ALA A 174 7.86 7.68 18.95
CA ALA A 174 7.30 6.89 17.86
C ALA A 174 6.19 5.93 18.35
N LYS A 175 6.41 5.27 19.49
CA LYS A 175 5.43 4.34 20.08
C LYS A 175 4.11 5.05 20.41
N GLU A 176 4.19 6.24 21.01
CA GLU A 176 3.01 7.07 21.31
C GLU A 176 2.33 7.55 20.03
N LYS A 177 3.11 8.09 19.07
CA LYS A 177 2.59 8.62 17.81
C LYS A 177 1.82 7.56 17.00
N TYR A 178 2.36 6.36 16.89
CA TYR A 178 1.76 5.28 16.10
C TYR A 178 0.88 4.35 16.94
N LYS A 179 0.57 4.73 18.19
CA LYS A 179 -0.29 3.98 19.12
C LYS A 179 0.11 2.51 19.23
N LEU A 180 1.41 2.27 19.37
CA LEU A 180 1.99 0.94 19.56
C LEU A 180 1.88 0.56 21.04
N THR A 181 0.68 0.31 21.51
CA THR A 181 0.44 -0.15 22.88
C THR A 181 1.06 -1.54 23.05
N PRO A 182 1.90 -1.78 24.06
CA PRO A 182 2.26 -3.15 24.41
C PRO A 182 0.98 -3.84 24.90
N ASN A 183 0.69 -5.03 24.37
CA ASN A 183 -0.32 -5.88 24.98
C ASN A 183 0.08 -6.09 26.46
N PRO A 184 -0.78 -5.78 27.45
CA PRO A 184 -0.45 -5.97 28.86
C PRO A 184 -0.35 -7.46 29.23
N SER A 185 -0.78 -8.37 28.36
CA SER A 185 -0.86 -9.80 28.64
C SER A 185 0.41 -10.53 28.20
N MET A 186 1.50 -10.27 28.91
CA MET A 186 2.58 -11.22 29.21
C MET A 186 3.53 -10.52 30.18
N SER A 187 3.01 -10.19 31.36
CA SER A 187 3.84 -9.93 32.53
C SER A 187 4.66 -11.20 32.78
N HIS A 188 5.97 -11.07 32.61
CA HIS A 188 6.94 -12.04 33.06
C HIS A 188 6.59 -12.49 34.48
N THR A 189 6.33 -13.78 34.66
CA THR A 189 6.33 -14.39 35.97
C THR A 189 7.76 -14.29 36.47
N ASN A 190 8.08 -13.24 37.23
CA ASN A 190 9.28 -13.19 38.02
C ASN A 190 9.17 -14.30 39.06
N SER A 191 9.81 -15.44 38.80
CA SER A 191 10.08 -16.43 39.83
C SER A 191 11.05 -15.81 40.84
N THR A 192 10.51 -15.26 41.92
CA THR A 192 11.28 -14.97 43.13
C THR A 192 11.95 -16.26 43.60
N PRO A 193 13.26 -16.30 43.88
CA PRO A 193 13.83 -17.43 44.58
C PRO A 193 13.27 -17.42 46.00
N VAL A 194 12.54 -18.47 46.36
CA VAL A 194 12.03 -18.68 47.72
C VAL A 194 13.24 -18.82 48.65
N SER A 195 13.54 -17.73 49.37
CA SER A 195 14.45 -17.75 50.50
C SER A 195 13.75 -18.47 51.66
N VAL A 196 14.05 -19.75 51.85
CA VAL A 196 13.63 -20.48 53.04
C VAL A 196 14.60 -20.14 54.16
N LYS A 197 14.21 -19.18 55.00
CA LYS A 197 14.66 -19.12 56.39
C LYS A 197 14.10 -20.34 57.11
N GLN A 198 14.96 -21.26 57.53
CA GLN A 198 14.64 -22.20 58.60
C GLN A 198 15.30 -21.68 59.88
N GLU A 199 14.50 -21.22 60.83
CA GLU A 199 14.88 -21.10 62.24
C GLU A 199 14.11 -22.15 63.05
N ALA A 200 14.89 -23.04 63.65
CA ALA A 200 14.79 -23.72 64.95
C ALA A 200 13.42 -24.08 65.56
N MET A 201 13.30 -25.35 65.98
CA MET A 201 12.76 -25.71 67.30
C MET A 201 13.49 -26.92 67.92
N SER A 202 13.75 -26.80 69.22
CA SER A 202 14.51 -27.67 70.12
C SER A 202 13.93 -29.07 70.35
N ARG A 203 14.83 -30.01 70.67
CA ARG A 203 14.85 -30.77 71.93
C ARG A 203 16.25 -31.32 72.19
#